data_AF-A0A1B9AZR0-F1
#
_entry.id   AF-A0A1B9AZR0-F1
#
_cell.length_a   1.000
_cell.length_b   1.000
_cell.length_c   1.000
_cell.angle_alpha   90.00
_cell.angle_beta   90.00
_cell.angle_gamma   90.00
#
_symmetry.space_group_name_H-M   'P 1'
#
loop_
_entity.id
_entity.type
_entity.pdbx_description
1 polymer ?
#
loop_
_entity_poly.entity_id
_entity_poly.type
_entity_poly.pdbx_seq_one_letter_code
_entity_poly.pdbx_strand_id
1 'polypeptide(L)'
;MLKKWVMGVFIISLFCSLIGCRGQLRQDVLIMGSIKEYSDRSVILSLSSTLHENSILHVTLKENGSDQIAWEGETKVKEDGYIKYEFKRPKILEQYKLEVLFVPDKQPASVKEIYGESGEYIREDSLGYRSYTYDGKKVDGIVMYGILTTFDKETDGKSQHKSWELVSDFANIESMLE
;
A
#
# COMPACT_ATOMS: atom_id res chain seq x y z
N MET A 1 1.11 -73.85 33.73
CA MET A 1 1.68 -73.33 32.48
C MET A 1 0.57 -73.22 31.43
N LEU A 2 0.14 -72.02 31.05
CA LEU A 2 0.07 -71.62 29.63
C LEU A 2 -0.23 -70.12 29.56
N LYS A 3 0.68 -69.43 28.89
CA LYS A 3 0.81 -67.98 28.74
C LYS A 3 -0.04 -67.58 27.52
N LYS A 4 -0.99 -66.66 27.67
CA LYS A 4 -1.66 -66.01 26.52
C LYS A 4 -1.37 -64.52 26.55
N TRP A 5 -0.51 -64.12 25.63
CA TRP A 5 -0.29 -62.75 25.19
C TRP A 5 -1.19 -62.49 23.99
N VAL A 6 -2.00 -61.42 24.02
CA VAL A 6 -2.44 -60.65 22.85
C VAL A 6 -2.66 -59.22 23.35
N MET A 7 -1.65 -58.36 23.24
CA MET A 7 -1.56 -57.32 22.21
C MET A 7 -2.67 -56.26 22.36
N GLY A 8 -2.49 -55.37 23.33
CA GLY A 8 -3.28 -54.14 23.45
C GLY A 8 -2.87 -53.17 22.36
N VAL A 9 -3.77 -52.96 21.40
CA VAL A 9 -3.63 -52.03 20.28
C VAL A 9 -3.64 -50.60 20.81
N PHE A 10 -2.54 -49.88 20.57
CA PHE A 10 -2.44 -48.42 20.68
C PHE A 10 -3.36 -47.78 19.64
N ILE A 11 -4.57 -47.38 20.03
CA ILE A 11 -5.38 -46.45 19.25
C ILE A 11 -4.95 -45.03 19.67
N ILE A 12 -3.85 -44.57 19.08
CA ILE A 12 -3.57 -43.14 18.95
C ILE A 12 -4.62 -42.63 17.96
N SER A 13 -5.75 -42.16 18.48
CA SER A 13 -6.79 -41.54 17.65
C SER A 13 -6.24 -40.23 17.11
N LEU A 14 -5.68 -40.34 15.92
CA LEU A 14 -5.34 -39.30 14.96
C LEU A 14 -6.58 -38.45 14.65
N PHE A 15 -6.95 -37.55 15.56
CA PHE A 15 -7.96 -36.50 15.34
C PHE A 15 -7.23 -35.18 15.06
N CYS A 16 -6.49 -35.12 13.96
CA CYS A 16 -5.70 -33.94 13.60
C CYS A 16 -5.90 -33.45 12.15
N SER A 17 -6.96 -33.85 11.46
CA SER A 17 -7.03 -33.59 10.00
C SER A 17 -8.40 -33.15 9.49
N LEU A 18 -9.17 -32.40 10.27
CA LEU A 18 -10.43 -31.78 9.80
C LEU A 18 -10.62 -30.34 10.30
N ILE A 19 -9.54 -29.61 10.60
CA ILE A 19 -9.62 -28.14 10.48
C ILE A 19 -9.51 -27.87 8.99
N GLY A 20 -10.67 -27.85 8.33
CA GLY A 20 -10.76 -27.56 6.92
C GLY A 20 -9.99 -26.27 6.60
N CYS A 21 -9.28 -26.28 5.47
CA CYS A 21 -8.90 -25.06 4.79
C CYS A 21 -10.17 -24.23 4.55
N ARG A 22 -10.53 -23.37 5.49
CA ARG A 22 -11.35 -22.20 5.17
C ARG A 22 -10.47 -21.39 4.23
N GLY A 23 -10.74 -21.46 2.93
CA GLY A 23 -10.12 -20.53 1.99
C GLY A 23 -10.37 -19.13 2.53
N GLN A 24 -9.31 -18.43 2.90
CA GLN A 24 -9.41 -17.04 3.35
C GLN A 24 -10.06 -16.26 2.19
N LEU A 25 -11.17 -15.58 2.46
CA LEU A 25 -11.85 -14.79 1.43
C LEU A 25 -10.90 -13.67 1.00
N ARG A 26 -10.66 -13.55 -0.32
CA ARG A 26 -9.87 -12.44 -0.85
C ARG A 26 -10.61 -11.11 -0.64
N GLN A 27 -9.87 -10.10 -0.20
CA GLN A 27 -10.33 -8.76 0.16
C GLN A 27 -10.26 -7.84 -1.05
N ASP A 28 -11.33 -7.06 -1.24
CA ASP A 28 -11.32 -5.98 -2.22
C ASP A 28 -10.72 -4.71 -1.60
N VAL A 29 -9.64 -4.22 -2.21
CA VAL A 29 -8.93 -3.03 -1.75
C VAL A 29 -9.10 -1.89 -2.74
N LEU A 30 -9.57 -0.76 -2.23
CA LEU A 30 -9.63 0.50 -2.95
C LEU A 30 -8.80 1.53 -2.19
N ILE A 31 -7.98 2.26 -2.92
CA ILE A 31 -7.31 3.47 -2.45
C ILE A 31 -7.57 4.54 -3.50
N MET A 32 -8.19 5.63 -3.10
CA MET A 32 -8.40 6.80 -3.94
C MET A 32 -7.89 8.03 -3.20
N GLY A 33 -7.57 9.08 -3.93
CA GLY A 33 -7.22 10.33 -3.26
C GLY A 33 -6.74 11.40 -4.21
N SER A 34 -6.58 12.59 -3.63
CA SER A 34 -6.09 13.76 -4.33
C SER A 34 -4.80 14.27 -3.70
N ILE A 35 -3.99 14.90 -4.54
CA ILE A 35 -2.78 15.60 -4.17
C ILE A 35 -3.07 17.09 -4.24
N LYS A 36 -2.67 17.84 -3.23
CA LYS A 36 -2.56 19.30 -3.28
C LYS A 36 -1.13 19.70 -2.97
N GLU A 37 -0.44 20.31 -3.92
CA GLU A 37 0.91 20.84 -3.72
C GLU A 37 0.89 22.36 -3.66
N TYR A 38 1.81 22.93 -2.87
CA TYR A 38 1.95 24.36 -2.62
C TYR A 38 3.35 24.85 -2.96
N SER A 39 3.46 26.12 -3.32
CA SER A 39 4.74 26.75 -3.70
C SER A 39 5.77 26.83 -2.57
N ASP A 40 5.37 26.61 -1.31
CA ASP A 40 6.26 26.56 -0.14
C ASP A 40 6.85 25.15 0.13
N ARG A 41 6.64 24.23 -0.81
CA ARG A 41 6.99 22.79 -0.80
C ARG A 41 6.02 21.90 -0.03
N SER A 42 4.99 22.47 0.59
CA SER A 42 4.00 21.66 1.31
C SER A 42 3.17 20.84 0.33
N VAL A 43 2.88 19.60 0.70
CA VAL A 43 2.06 18.67 -0.06
C VAL A 43 1.06 18.04 0.90
N ILE A 44 -0.21 18.06 0.52
CA ILE A 44 -1.30 17.44 1.25
C ILE A 44 -1.86 16.32 0.40
N LEU A 45 -1.83 15.10 0.94
CA LEU A 45 -2.56 13.95 0.42
C LEU A 45 -3.86 13.79 1.16
N SER A 46 -4.97 13.73 0.43
CA SER A 46 -6.28 13.39 0.96
C SER A 46 -6.72 12.06 0.36
N LEU A 47 -6.69 10.99 1.16
CA LEU A 47 -6.96 9.63 0.73
C LEU A 47 -8.25 9.09 1.36
N SER A 48 -8.91 8.19 0.64
CA SER A 48 -9.99 7.34 1.14
C SER A 48 -9.67 5.90 0.77
N SER A 49 -9.87 4.97 1.68
CA SER A 49 -9.53 3.56 1.48
C SER A 49 -10.51 2.60 2.13
N THR A 50 -10.63 1.39 1.55
CA THR A 50 -11.30 0.24 2.17
C THR A 50 -10.36 -0.63 3.01
N LEU A 51 -9.09 -0.24 3.14
CA LEU A 51 -8.15 -0.93 4.01
C LEU A 51 -8.61 -0.91 5.47
N HIS A 52 -8.31 -1.97 6.20
CA HIS A 52 -8.64 -2.05 7.62
C HIS A 52 -7.91 -0.96 8.42
N GLU A 53 -8.53 -0.46 9.49
CA GLU A 53 -7.90 0.45 10.45
C GLU A 53 -6.51 -0.06 10.85
N ASN A 54 -5.58 0.86 11.03
CA ASN A 54 -4.17 0.63 11.39
C ASN A 54 -3.32 0.03 10.26
N SER A 55 -3.88 -0.21 9.07
CA SER A 55 -3.08 -0.47 7.88
C SER A 55 -2.15 0.71 7.61
N ILE A 56 -0.91 0.42 7.26
CA ILE A 56 0.16 1.37 6.98
C ILE A 56 0.23 1.59 5.47
N LEU A 57 0.18 2.85 5.06
CA LEU A 57 0.50 3.27 3.71
C LEU A 57 1.88 3.93 3.70
N HIS A 58 2.75 3.44 2.82
CA HIS A 58 4.04 4.05 2.54
C HIS A 58 3.85 5.09 1.44
N VAL A 59 4.42 6.27 1.63
CA VAL A 59 4.39 7.36 0.64
C VAL A 59 5.82 7.66 0.25
N THR A 60 6.15 7.51 -1.02
CA THR A 60 7.50 7.77 -1.53
C THR A 60 7.46 8.82 -2.63
N LEU A 61 8.44 9.72 -2.62
CA LEU A 61 8.80 10.54 -3.76
C LEU A 61 10.05 9.99 -4.41
N LYS A 62 9.96 9.69 -5.70
CA LYS A 62 11.10 9.34 -6.55
C LYS A 62 11.40 10.49 -7.50
N GLU A 63 12.69 10.73 -7.76
CA GLU A 63 13.09 11.68 -8.80
C GLU A 63 12.52 11.25 -10.15
N ASN A 64 12.01 12.20 -10.96
CA ASN A 64 11.40 11.83 -12.23
C ASN A 64 12.43 11.14 -13.16
N GLY A 65 12.03 10.03 -13.79
CA GLY A 65 12.91 9.22 -14.64
C GLY A 65 13.97 8.38 -13.89
N SER A 66 13.90 8.30 -12.55
CA SER A 66 14.82 7.52 -11.71
C SER A 66 14.06 6.72 -10.64
N ASP A 67 14.61 5.59 -10.21
CA ASP A 67 14.13 4.84 -9.05
C ASP A 67 14.68 5.38 -7.72
N GLN A 68 15.50 6.43 -7.77
CA GLN A 68 16.07 7.07 -6.58
C GLN A 68 14.97 7.73 -5.73
N ILE A 69 14.84 7.26 -4.49
CA ILE A 69 13.94 7.84 -3.49
C ILE A 69 14.52 9.17 -3.00
N ALA A 70 13.81 10.26 -3.26
CA ALA A 70 14.15 11.60 -2.78
C ALA A 70 13.55 11.88 -1.39
N TRP A 71 12.43 11.23 -1.07
CA TRP A 71 11.76 11.34 0.22
C TRP A 71 10.84 10.13 0.45
N GLU A 72 10.67 9.73 1.70
CA GLU A 72 9.72 8.70 2.10
C GLU A 72 9.06 9.03 3.45
N GLY A 73 7.87 8.48 3.65
CA GLY A 73 7.16 8.55 4.92
C GLY A 73 6.03 7.53 4.99
N GLU A 74 5.37 7.47 6.13
CA GLU A 74 4.31 6.50 6.40
C GLU A 74 3.12 7.17 7.07
N THR A 75 1.93 6.67 6.76
CA THR A 75 0.69 7.08 7.42
C THR A 75 -0.20 5.86 7.69
N LYS A 76 -1.13 5.99 8.63
CA LYS A 76 -2.05 4.90 9.01
C LYS A 76 -3.47 5.20 8.56
N VAL A 77 -4.17 4.16 8.13
CA VAL A 77 -5.60 4.18 7.85
C VAL A 77 -6.35 4.32 9.18
N LYS A 78 -7.24 5.30 9.26
CA LYS A 78 -8.14 5.51 10.40
C LYS A 78 -9.37 4.62 10.32
N GLU A 79 -10.15 4.57 11.39
CA GLU A 79 -11.38 3.76 11.48
C GLU A 79 -12.38 4.07 10.34
N ASP A 80 -12.45 5.34 9.91
CA ASP A 80 -13.33 5.79 8.83
C ASP A 80 -12.74 5.59 7.42
N GLY A 81 -11.54 5.02 7.30
CA GLY A 81 -10.84 4.83 6.03
C GLY A 81 -10.26 6.13 5.44
N TYR A 82 -10.45 7.28 6.08
CA TYR A 82 -9.98 8.58 5.59
C TYR A 82 -8.62 8.97 6.15
N ILE A 83 -7.77 9.53 5.29
CA ILE A 83 -6.41 9.93 5.64
C ILE A 83 -6.14 11.31 5.06
N LYS A 84 -5.69 12.22 5.93
CA LYS A 84 -5.06 13.48 5.52
C LYS A 84 -3.62 13.44 5.97
N TYR A 85 -2.69 13.42 5.02
CA TYR A 85 -1.27 13.34 5.28
C TYR A 85 -0.54 14.53 4.67
N GLU A 86 0.27 15.20 5.46
CA GLU A 86 0.97 16.43 5.07
C GLU A 86 2.48 16.23 5.20
N PHE A 87 3.21 16.61 4.17
CA PHE A 87 4.67 16.54 4.16
C PHE A 87 5.27 17.67 3.31
N LYS A 88 6.60 17.81 3.37
CA LYS A 88 7.34 18.77 2.53
C LYS A 88 8.21 18.04 1.53
N ARG A 89 8.06 18.36 0.25
CA ARG A 89 8.96 17.83 -0.78
C ARG A 89 10.36 18.45 -0.68
N PRO A 90 11.42 17.75 -1.09
CA PRO A 90 12.79 18.26 -0.95
C PRO A 90 13.05 19.58 -1.68
N LYS A 91 12.77 19.63 -2.99
CA LYS A 91 13.01 20.81 -3.85
C LYS A 91 11.76 21.21 -4.64
N ILE A 92 11.58 22.50 -4.88
CA ILE A 92 10.40 23.03 -5.58
C ILE A 92 10.56 23.04 -7.12
N LEU A 93 11.81 23.01 -7.62
CA LEU A 93 12.10 23.11 -9.05
C LEU A 93 12.28 21.74 -9.73
N GLU A 94 12.04 20.65 -9.00
CA GLU A 94 12.13 19.28 -9.52
C GLU A 94 10.74 18.65 -9.60
N GLN A 95 10.57 17.78 -10.58
CA GLN A 95 9.40 16.91 -10.68
C GLN A 95 9.66 15.63 -9.90
N TYR A 96 8.63 15.12 -9.22
CA TYR A 96 8.72 13.86 -8.49
C TYR A 96 7.57 12.94 -8.88
N LYS A 97 7.88 11.66 -9.04
CA LYS A 97 6.87 10.60 -9.03
C LYS A 97 6.49 10.32 -7.59
N LEU A 98 5.22 10.49 -7.26
CA LEU A 98 4.65 10.13 -5.96
C LEU A 98 4.05 8.73 -6.06
N GLU A 99 4.42 7.85 -5.14
CA GLU A 99 3.82 6.52 -4.99
C GLU A 99 3.20 6.41 -3.59
N VAL A 100 1.95 5.94 -3.53
CA VAL A 100 1.29 5.51 -2.29
C VAL A 100 1.17 3.99 -2.37
N LEU A 101 1.85 3.30 -1.45
CA LEU A 101 1.98 1.85 -1.46
C LEU A 101 1.31 1.23 -0.23
N PHE A 102 0.49 0.21 -0.46
CA PHE A 102 0.15 -0.77 0.56
C PHE A 102 1.03 -2.00 0.37
N VAL A 103 1.90 -2.25 1.34
CA VAL A 103 2.88 -3.34 1.33
C VAL A 103 2.50 -4.35 2.43
N PRO A 104 1.93 -5.53 2.11
CA PRO A 104 1.41 -6.47 3.11
C PRO A 104 2.45 -6.97 4.11
N ASP A 105 3.69 -7.18 3.68
CA ASP A 105 4.74 -7.75 4.55
C ASP A 105 5.23 -6.77 5.63
N LYS A 106 4.94 -5.46 5.46
CA LYS A 106 5.25 -4.37 6.41
C LYS A 106 4.12 -4.03 7.37
N GLN A 107 3.01 -4.78 7.31
CA GLN A 107 1.84 -4.52 8.14
C GLN A 107 1.94 -5.13 9.55
N PRO A 108 1.21 -4.60 10.54
CA PRO A 108 1.05 -5.28 11.82
C PRO A 108 0.33 -6.63 11.66
N ALA A 109 0.54 -7.55 12.61
CA ALA A 109 0.00 -8.92 12.56
C ALA A 109 -1.51 -8.97 12.27
N SER A 110 -2.30 -8.09 12.90
CA SER A 110 -3.75 -8.03 12.70
C SER A 110 -4.16 -7.69 11.26
N VAL A 111 -3.36 -6.87 10.56
CA VAL A 111 -3.61 -6.50 9.16
C VAL A 111 -3.11 -7.61 8.23
N LYS A 112 -1.99 -8.27 8.57
CA LYS A 112 -1.47 -9.45 7.85
C LYS A 112 -2.43 -10.63 7.89
N GLU A 113 -3.14 -10.84 8.99
CA GLU A 113 -4.21 -11.84 9.07
C GLU A 113 -5.33 -11.58 8.04
N ILE A 114 -5.57 -10.33 7.67
CA ILE A 114 -6.63 -9.95 6.73
C ILE A 114 -6.16 -10.06 5.27
N TYR A 115 -4.98 -9.52 4.98
CA TYR A 115 -4.49 -9.38 3.59
C TYR A 115 -3.42 -10.41 3.19
N GLY A 116 -2.93 -11.20 4.12
CA GLY A 116 -1.85 -12.17 3.93
C GLY A 116 -0.49 -11.59 4.30
N GLU A 117 0.50 -12.46 4.50
CA GLU A 117 1.89 -12.04 4.79
C GLU A 117 2.55 -11.39 3.57
N SER A 118 2.13 -11.80 2.37
CA SER A 118 2.65 -11.30 1.10
C SER A 118 1.58 -10.64 0.24
N GLY A 119 0.32 -10.62 0.69
CA GLY A 119 -0.80 -10.06 -0.07
C GLY A 119 -1.67 -11.08 -0.80
N GLU A 120 -1.47 -12.37 -0.54
CA GLU A 120 -2.16 -13.48 -1.18
C GLU A 120 -3.69 -13.47 -0.99
N TYR A 121 -4.18 -12.66 -0.03
CA TYR A 121 -5.60 -12.45 0.23
C TYR A 121 -6.12 -11.12 -0.33
N ILE A 122 -5.35 -10.38 -1.13
CA ILE A 122 -5.87 -9.24 -1.89
C ILE A 122 -6.47 -9.77 -3.20
N ARG A 123 -7.58 -9.19 -3.64
CA ARG A 123 -8.14 -9.51 -4.96
C ARG A 123 -7.28 -8.91 -6.07
N GLU A 124 -6.98 -9.72 -7.07
CA GLU A 124 -6.17 -9.31 -8.24
C GLU A 124 -6.86 -8.24 -9.12
N ASP A 125 -8.19 -8.12 -9.02
CA ASP A 125 -8.98 -7.10 -9.72
C ASP A 125 -9.16 -5.80 -8.92
N SER A 126 -8.58 -5.70 -7.73
CA SER A 126 -8.56 -4.47 -6.95
C SER A 126 -7.77 -3.36 -7.67
N LEU A 127 -8.26 -2.12 -7.58
CA LEU A 127 -7.65 -1.00 -8.27
C LEU A 127 -6.24 -0.72 -7.73
N GLY A 128 -5.26 -0.68 -8.63
CA GLY A 128 -3.86 -0.50 -8.25
C GLY A 128 -3.16 -1.77 -7.78
N TYR A 129 -3.83 -2.94 -7.83
CA TYR A 129 -3.20 -4.23 -7.55
C TYR A 129 -1.98 -4.46 -8.45
N ARG A 130 -0.85 -4.80 -7.83
CA ARG A 130 0.39 -5.15 -8.53
C ARG A 130 1.18 -6.18 -7.73
N SER A 131 1.79 -7.12 -8.46
CA SER A 131 2.84 -7.97 -7.93
C SER A 131 4.19 -7.30 -8.18
N TYR A 132 4.92 -6.91 -7.13
CA TYR A 132 6.19 -6.18 -7.25
C TYR A 132 7.21 -6.64 -6.20
N THR A 133 8.46 -6.19 -6.36
CA THR A 133 9.50 -6.43 -5.36
C THR A 133 9.65 -5.22 -4.45
N TYR A 134 9.55 -5.44 -3.15
CA TYR A 134 9.80 -4.43 -2.11
C TYR A 134 10.81 -5.00 -1.11
N ASP A 135 11.90 -4.28 -0.83
CA ASP A 135 13.01 -4.75 0.00
C ASP A 135 13.52 -6.17 -0.34
N GLY A 136 13.60 -6.47 -1.65
CA GLY A 136 14.08 -7.77 -2.15
C GLY A 136 13.08 -8.93 -1.99
N LYS A 137 11.85 -8.67 -1.54
CA LYS A 137 10.77 -9.66 -1.45
C LYS A 137 9.67 -9.38 -2.45
N LYS A 138 9.14 -10.45 -3.05
CA LYS A 138 7.95 -10.36 -3.88
C LYS A 138 6.72 -10.20 -2.99
N VAL A 139 5.90 -9.20 -3.30
CA VAL A 139 4.65 -8.89 -2.61
C VAL A 139 3.56 -8.58 -3.63
N ASP A 140 2.33 -8.94 -3.30
CA ASP A 140 1.11 -8.61 -4.01
C ASP A 140 0.43 -7.46 -3.24
N GLY A 141 0.61 -6.22 -3.70
CA GLY A 141 0.16 -5.04 -2.96
C GLY A 141 -0.68 -4.10 -3.82
N ILE A 142 -0.97 -2.93 -3.27
CA ILE A 142 -1.61 -1.83 -4.01
C ILE A 142 -0.60 -0.72 -4.22
N VAL A 143 -0.53 -0.18 -5.43
CA VAL A 143 0.29 0.99 -5.76
C VAL A 143 -0.55 2.02 -6.49
N MET A 144 -0.64 3.21 -5.90
CA MET A 144 -1.26 4.39 -6.51
C MET A 144 -0.20 5.44 -6.79
N TYR A 145 -0.42 6.23 -7.83
CA TYR A 145 0.57 7.15 -8.37
C TYR A 145 0.05 8.57 -8.47
N GLY A 146 0.97 9.52 -8.35
CA GLY A 146 0.79 10.92 -8.70
C GLY A 146 2.10 11.55 -9.18
N ILE A 147 2.04 12.82 -9.59
CA ILE A 147 3.22 13.56 -10.06
C ILE A 147 3.30 14.94 -9.43
N LEU A 148 4.30 15.19 -8.59
CA LEU A 148 4.54 16.55 -8.10
C LEU A 148 5.22 17.35 -9.20
N THR A 149 4.62 18.46 -9.61
CA THR A 149 5.14 19.27 -10.72
C THR A 149 5.99 20.43 -10.21
N THR A 150 6.73 21.06 -11.10
CA THR A 150 7.51 22.26 -10.76
C THR A 150 6.57 23.45 -10.50
N PHE A 151 6.97 24.33 -9.58
CA PHE A 151 6.42 25.68 -9.54
C PHE A 151 7.41 26.62 -10.21
N ASP A 152 6.92 27.51 -11.06
CA ASP A 152 7.73 28.61 -11.57
C ASP A 152 8.14 29.51 -10.40
N LYS A 153 9.31 30.15 -10.50
CA LYS A 153 9.78 31.07 -9.46
C LYS A 153 8.73 32.16 -9.19
N GLU A 154 8.44 32.37 -7.91
CA GLU A 154 7.64 33.44 -7.29
C GLU A 154 7.02 34.45 -8.27
N THR A 155 5.73 34.28 -8.56
CA THR A 155 4.89 35.38 -9.03
C THR A 155 4.31 36.08 -7.81
N ASP A 156 4.95 37.17 -7.42
CA ASP A 156 4.43 38.29 -6.61
C ASP A 156 3.38 37.92 -5.54
N GLY A 157 3.86 37.37 -4.41
CA GLY A 157 3.14 37.32 -3.13
C GLY A 157 1.90 36.41 -3.03
N LYS A 158 1.49 35.69 -4.08
CA LYS A 158 0.33 34.77 -4.03
C LYS A 158 0.79 33.32 -3.85
N SER A 159 0.30 32.67 -2.78
CA SER A 159 0.46 31.22 -2.60
C SER A 159 -0.23 30.49 -3.74
N GLN A 160 0.56 29.81 -4.57
CA GLN A 160 0.05 28.97 -5.66
C GLN A 160 -0.15 27.56 -5.16
N HIS A 161 -1.18 26.88 -5.69
CA HIS A 161 -1.38 25.46 -5.48
C HIS A 161 -1.82 24.78 -6.77
N LYS A 162 -1.51 23.49 -6.87
CA LYS A 162 -1.99 22.61 -7.93
C LYS A 162 -2.65 21.38 -7.30
N SER A 163 -3.66 20.83 -7.97
CA SER A 163 -4.43 19.69 -7.46
C SER A 163 -4.80 18.74 -8.58
N TRP A 164 -4.66 17.45 -8.33
CA TRP A 164 -5.11 16.38 -9.23
C TRP A 164 -5.31 15.08 -8.43
N GLU A 165 -5.90 14.07 -9.07
CA GLU A 165 -6.20 12.78 -8.45
C GLU A 165 -5.05 11.78 -8.59
N LEU A 166 -4.94 10.86 -7.64
CA LEU A 166 -4.11 9.68 -7.75
C LEU A 166 -4.71 8.72 -8.78
N VAL A 167 -3.85 7.98 -9.47
CA VAL A 167 -4.26 6.97 -10.44
C VAL A 167 -3.53 5.64 -10.20
N SER A 168 -4.11 4.54 -10.64
CA SER A 168 -3.53 3.19 -10.50
C SER A 168 -2.51 2.84 -11.58
N ASP A 169 -2.42 3.66 -12.63
CA ASP A 169 -1.53 3.45 -13.75
C ASP A 169 -0.76 4.73 -14.10
N PHE A 170 0.55 4.70 -13.83
CA PHE A 170 1.44 5.84 -14.04
C PHE A 170 1.55 6.26 -15.51
N ALA A 171 1.44 5.31 -16.46
CA ALA A 171 1.53 5.63 -17.89
C ALA A 171 0.43 6.61 -18.34
N ASN A 172 -0.73 6.59 -17.65
CA ASN A 172 -1.81 7.52 -17.92
C ASN A 172 -1.51 8.94 -17.40
N ILE A 173 -0.62 9.12 -16.41
CA ILE A 173 -0.29 10.43 -15.85
C ILE A 173 0.55 11.27 -16.82
N GLU A 174 1.52 10.67 -17.51
CA GLU A 174 2.35 11.41 -18.47
C GLU A 174 1.49 12.02 -19.58
N SER A 175 0.46 11.31 -20.04
CA SER A 175 -0.51 11.83 -21.01
C SER A 175 -1.44 12.93 -20.48
N MET A 176 -1.53 13.12 -19.16
CA MET A 176 -2.34 14.18 -18.53
C MET A 176 -1.54 15.49 -18.33
N LEU A 177 -0.23 15.47 -18.56
CA LEU A 177 0.66 16.63 -18.41
C LEU A 177 1.04 17.29 -19.76
N GLU A 178 0.69 16.67 -20.88
CA GLU A 178 0.81 17.24 -22.25
C GLU A 178 -0.43 18.05 -22.64
#